data_AF-A0A4R4ZXG6-F1
#
_entry.id   AF-A0A4R4ZXG6-F1
#
_cell.length_a   1.000
_cell.length_b   1.000
_cell.length_c   1.000
_cell.angle_alpha   90.00
_cell.angle_beta   90.00
_cell.angle_gamma   90.00
#
_symmetry.space_group_name_H-M   'P 1'
#
loop_
_entity.id
_entity.type
_entity.pdbx_description
1 polymer ?
#
loop_
_entity_poly.entity_id
_entity_poly.type
_entity_poly.pdbx_seq_one_letter_code
_entity_poly.pdbx_strand_id
1 'polypeptide(L)'
;MAFVSTHTGAPSRMPLYGWTLMAISCGVLYFRRSHPVTVAIVTFFACAVYYPLTEPDGPLVITFVVALYTAAAEGHLTTAVVLAGISIAASVAADRRDDINHLADAAGFLLIGWFVAVVAIGGVVRNRRAYLREAEERARVAERGREAEARRRAIEERLRIARELHDVLGHNISLINVQATAALHGLRREPERAEDALTAIKQASKDTLREMRATLGILRQVDEAAPV
;
A
#
# COMPACT_ATOMS: atom_id res chain seq x y z
N MET A 1 -8.07 -41.66 48.58
CA MET A 1 -9.36 -41.23 49.15
C MET A 1 -9.08 -40.02 50.02
N ALA A 2 -9.12 -38.80 49.46
CA ALA A 2 -10.33 -37.97 49.40
C ALA A 2 -10.86 -37.63 50.81
N PHE A 3 -10.38 -36.51 51.38
CA PHE A 3 -11.26 -35.64 52.13
C PHE A 3 -10.84 -34.19 51.89
N VAL A 4 -11.71 -33.54 51.14
CA VAL A 4 -11.78 -32.11 50.85
C VAL A 4 -11.76 -31.34 52.17
N SER A 5 -10.76 -30.48 52.38
CA SER A 5 -10.90 -29.37 53.31
C SER A 5 -11.23 -28.14 52.48
N THR A 6 -12.51 -27.82 52.45
CA THR A 6 -13.06 -26.58 51.93
C THR A 6 -12.46 -25.41 52.70
N HIS A 7 -11.41 -24.78 52.15
CA HIS A 7 -11.14 -23.39 52.46
C HIS A 7 -12.30 -22.57 51.89
N THR A 8 -13.28 -22.33 52.75
CA THR A 8 -14.28 -21.26 52.66
C THR A 8 -13.55 -19.92 52.75
N GLY A 9 -12.79 -19.57 51.72
CA GLY A 9 -12.41 -18.20 51.46
C GLY A 9 -13.68 -17.45 51.07
N ALA A 10 -14.12 -16.53 51.91
CA ALA A 10 -15.10 -15.52 51.51
C ALA A 10 -14.75 -15.01 50.11
N PRO A 11 -15.71 -14.72 49.21
CA PRO A 11 -15.38 -14.09 47.93
C PRO A 11 -14.62 -12.83 48.29
N SER A 12 -13.30 -12.81 48.05
CA SER A 12 -12.46 -11.65 48.22
C SER A 12 -13.01 -10.67 47.21
N ARG A 13 -13.97 -9.86 47.67
CA ARG A 13 -14.58 -8.79 46.89
C ARG A 13 -13.40 -8.03 46.34
N MET A 14 -13.15 -8.17 45.03
CA MET A 14 -12.09 -7.43 44.38
C MET A 14 -12.30 -6.00 44.82
N PRO A 15 -11.35 -5.44 45.57
CA PRO A 15 -11.58 -4.17 46.21
C PRO A 15 -11.91 -3.12 45.14
N LEU A 16 -12.78 -2.17 45.47
CA LEU A 16 -13.28 -1.13 44.54
C LEU A 16 -12.15 -0.45 43.73
N TYR A 17 -10.96 -0.35 44.30
CA TYR A 17 -9.76 0.16 43.64
C TYR A 17 -9.30 -0.67 42.42
N GLY A 18 -9.44 -2.00 42.45
CA GLY A 18 -9.12 -2.88 41.31
C GLY A 18 -10.06 -2.69 40.13
N TRP A 19 -11.36 -2.49 40.40
CA TRP A 19 -12.35 -2.18 39.36
C TRP A 19 -12.12 -0.80 38.74
N THR A 20 -11.77 0.21 39.55
CA THR A 20 -11.44 1.54 39.01
C THR A 20 -10.17 1.52 38.17
N LEU A 21 -9.13 0.78 38.59
CA LEU A 21 -7.90 0.62 37.81
C LEU A 21 -8.15 -0.13 36.49
N MET A 22 -9.05 -1.11 36.49
CA MET A 22 -9.43 -1.85 35.28
C MET A 22 -10.25 -0.97 34.32
N ALA A 23 -11.20 -0.18 34.84
CA ALA A 23 -11.97 0.77 34.05
C ALA A 23 -11.06 1.87 33.46
N ILE A 24 -10.11 2.38 34.23
CA ILE A 24 -9.09 3.32 33.76
C ILE A 24 -8.22 2.68 32.68
N SER A 25 -7.75 1.45 32.89
CA SER A 25 -6.94 0.70 31.93
C SER A 25 -7.67 0.46 30.60
N CYS A 26 -8.94 0.08 30.66
CA CYS A 26 -9.79 -0.06 29.47
C CYS A 26 -10.09 1.29 28.79
N GLY A 27 -10.28 2.37 29.57
CA GLY A 27 -10.47 3.72 29.03
C GLY A 27 -9.21 4.29 28.38
N VAL A 28 -8.04 3.98 28.93
CA VAL A 28 -6.73 4.37 28.38
C VAL A 28 -6.43 3.58 27.10
N LEU A 29 -6.86 2.32 27.01
CA LEU A 29 -6.79 1.52 25.78
C LEU A 29 -7.67 2.06 24.63
N TYR A 30 -8.69 2.86 24.93
CA TYR A 30 -9.49 3.55 23.91
C TYR A 30 -8.67 4.63 23.18
N PHE A 31 -7.76 5.30 23.88
CA PHE A 31 -6.84 6.32 23.34
C PHE A 31 -5.53 5.75 22.77
N ARG A 32 -5.42 4.42 22.68
CA ARG A 32 -4.19 3.75 22.22
C ARG A 32 -3.74 4.10 20.80
N ARG A 33 -4.66 4.61 19.97
CA ARG A 33 -4.40 5.00 18.58
C ARG A 33 -3.97 6.46 18.41
N SER A 34 -4.13 7.29 19.43
CA SER A 34 -3.81 8.73 19.37
C SER A 34 -2.63 9.12 20.26
N HIS A 35 -2.44 8.46 21.41
CA HIS A 35 -1.31 8.75 22.32
C HIS A 35 -0.68 7.46 22.90
N PRO A 36 -0.04 6.61 22.06
CA PRO A 36 0.49 5.30 22.46
C PRO A 36 1.54 5.38 23.59
N VAL A 37 2.33 6.47 23.65
CA VAL A 37 3.37 6.66 24.67
C VAL A 37 2.76 6.99 26.03
N THR A 38 1.77 7.89 26.06
CA THR A 38 1.07 8.26 27.31
C THR A 38 0.36 7.05 27.92
N VAL A 39 -0.27 6.23 27.08
CA VAL A 39 -0.90 4.97 27.50
C VAL A 39 0.13 4.01 28.11
N ALA A 40 1.29 3.83 27.47
CA ALA A 40 2.33 2.94 27.99
C ALA A 40 2.90 3.41 29.33
N ILE A 41 3.12 4.72 29.50
CA ILE A 41 3.62 5.30 30.75
C ILE A 41 2.59 5.19 31.88
N VAL A 42 1.31 5.52 31.61
CA VAL A 42 0.24 5.44 32.61
C VAL A 42 0.01 4.00 33.06
N THR A 43 -0.02 3.04 32.13
CA THR A 43 -0.16 1.61 32.46
C THR A 43 1.06 1.10 33.23
N PHE A 44 2.27 1.56 32.89
CA PHE A 44 3.49 1.22 33.64
C PHE A 44 3.41 1.71 35.10
N PHE A 45 3.05 2.98 35.32
CA PHE A 45 2.91 3.52 36.68
C PHE A 45 1.77 2.83 37.45
N ALA A 46 0.66 2.50 36.78
CA ALA A 46 -0.44 1.75 37.39
C ALA A 46 0.00 0.35 37.83
N CYS A 47 0.79 -0.36 37.01
CA CYS A 47 1.39 -1.65 37.37
C CYS A 47 2.39 -1.52 38.53
N ALA A 48 3.27 -0.50 38.49
CA ALA A 48 4.28 -0.27 39.52
C ALA A 48 3.67 0.04 40.90
N VAL A 49 2.50 0.70 40.93
CA VAL A 49 1.76 0.99 42.17
C VAL A 49 0.92 -0.22 42.61
N TYR A 50 0.35 -1.00 41.68
CA TYR A 50 -0.52 -2.13 42.03
C TYR A 50 0.22 -3.35 42.59
N TYR A 51 1.41 -3.66 42.06
CA TYR A 51 2.20 -4.84 42.44
C TYR A 51 2.59 -4.92 43.92
N PRO A 52 3.03 -3.84 44.60
CA PRO A 52 3.38 -3.89 46.02
C PRO A 52 2.16 -3.92 46.96
N LEU A 53 0.95 -3.71 46.45
CA LEU A 53 -0.28 -3.50 47.25
C LEU A 53 -1.25 -4.70 47.21
N THR A 54 -1.00 -5.72 46.37
CA THR A 54 -1.97 -6.81 46.12
C THR A 54 -1.26 -8.13 45.79
N GLU A 55 -1.82 -9.27 46.22
CA GLU A 55 -1.28 -10.61 45.88
C GLU A 55 -1.18 -10.85 44.35
N PRO A 56 -0.22 -11.69 43.88
CA PRO A 56 0.36 -11.62 42.53
C PRO A 56 -0.48 -12.11 41.32
N ASP A 57 -1.81 -12.09 41.36
CA ASP A 57 -2.66 -12.70 40.32
C ASP A 57 -3.72 -11.74 39.73
N GLY A 58 -3.27 -10.66 39.10
CA GLY A 58 -4.13 -9.63 38.51
C GLY A 58 -4.20 -9.61 36.97
N PRO A 59 -5.38 -9.36 36.35
CA PRO A 59 -5.56 -9.12 34.90
C PRO A 59 -4.70 -8.02 34.27
N LEU A 60 -3.99 -7.22 35.09
CA LEU A 60 -3.16 -6.09 34.70
C LEU A 60 -1.95 -6.47 33.84
N VAL A 61 -1.44 -7.70 33.94
CA VAL A 61 -0.36 -8.20 33.07
C VAL A 61 -0.82 -8.16 31.60
N ILE A 62 -2.06 -8.56 31.33
CA ILE A 62 -2.62 -8.55 29.96
C ILE A 62 -2.73 -7.10 29.46
N THR A 63 -3.14 -6.16 30.30
CA THR A 63 -3.19 -4.73 29.94
C THR A 63 -1.80 -4.19 29.59
N PHE A 64 -0.78 -4.52 30.37
CA PHE A 64 0.60 -4.08 30.13
C PHE A 64 1.17 -4.69 28.84
N VAL A 65 0.90 -5.98 28.57
CA VAL A 65 1.25 -6.64 27.30
C VAL A 65 0.64 -5.91 26.10
N VAL A 66 -0.66 -5.57 26.18
CA VAL A 66 -1.35 -4.87 25.09
C VAL A 66 -0.80 -3.45 24.90
N ALA A 67 -0.43 -2.76 25.98
CA ALA A 67 0.20 -1.44 25.91
C ALA A 67 1.58 -1.48 25.25
N LEU A 68 2.43 -2.45 25.63
CA LEU A 68 3.75 -2.67 25.03
C LEU A 68 3.66 -3.00 23.53
N TYR A 69 2.75 -3.93 23.18
CA TYR A 69 2.48 -4.28 21.79
C TYR A 69 2.10 -3.05 20.97
N THR A 70 1.18 -2.24 21.51
CA THR A 70 0.66 -1.07 20.79
C THR A 70 1.75 -0.01 20.62
N ALA A 71 2.55 0.27 21.66
CA ALA A 71 3.68 1.20 21.57
C ALA A 71 4.73 0.75 20.52
N ALA A 72 5.05 -0.55 20.49
CA ALA A 72 5.97 -1.11 19.50
C ALA A 72 5.38 -1.06 18.07
N ALA A 73 4.10 -1.41 17.91
CA ALA A 73 3.42 -1.43 16.61
C ALA A 73 3.22 -0.02 16.02
N GLU A 74 3.11 1.00 16.87
CA GLU A 74 2.98 2.41 16.45
C GLU A 74 4.31 3.12 16.20
N GLY A 75 5.44 2.46 16.50
CA GLY A 75 6.78 2.92 16.12
C GLY A 75 7.63 3.46 17.27
N HIS A 76 7.17 3.38 18.52
CA HIS A 76 7.91 3.78 19.71
C HIS A 76 8.63 2.57 20.33
N LEU A 77 9.42 1.85 19.51
CA LEU A 77 10.10 0.62 19.91
C LEU A 77 11.05 0.88 21.09
N THR A 78 11.76 2.02 21.09
CA THR A 78 12.67 2.40 22.18
C THR A 78 11.92 2.55 23.51
N THR A 79 10.77 3.22 23.52
CA THR A 79 9.93 3.37 24.70
C THR A 79 9.41 2.01 25.18
N ALA A 80 8.96 1.14 24.28
CA ALA A 80 8.48 -0.20 24.62
C ALA A 80 9.60 -1.07 25.23
N VAL A 81 10.81 -1.04 24.65
CA VAL A 81 11.97 -1.78 25.16
C VAL A 81 12.42 -1.24 26.52
N VAL A 82 12.47 0.08 26.70
CA VAL A 82 12.85 0.71 27.97
C VAL A 82 11.84 0.36 29.06
N LEU A 83 10.53 0.47 28.80
CA LEU A 83 9.49 0.14 29.77
C LEU A 83 9.47 -1.36 30.11
N ALA A 84 9.66 -2.24 29.13
CA ALA A 84 9.83 -3.67 29.38
C ALA A 84 11.06 -3.93 30.25
N GLY A 85 12.21 -3.33 29.93
CA GLY A 85 13.45 -3.47 30.69
C GLY A 85 13.33 -2.98 32.14
N ILE A 86 12.68 -1.83 32.37
CA ILE A 86 12.43 -1.32 33.73
C ILE A 86 11.51 -2.26 34.50
N SER A 87 10.45 -2.77 33.86
CA SER A 87 9.52 -3.73 34.49
C SER A 87 10.25 -5.01 34.92
N ILE A 88 11.10 -5.56 34.04
CA ILE A 88 11.93 -6.74 34.33
C ILE A 88 12.92 -6.45 35.47
N ALA A 89 13.58 -5.29 35.44
CA ALA A 89 14.52 -4.91 36.50
C ALA A 89 13.84 -4.75 37.86
N ALA A 90 12.62 -4.21 37.88
CA ALA A 90 11.81 -4.09 39.10
C ALA A 90 11.42 -5.45 39.66
N SER A 91 10.99 -6.39 38.82
CA SER A 91 10.67 -7.76 39.23
C SER A 91 11.90 -8.48 39.81
N VAL A 92 13.05 -8.41 39.14
CA VAL A 92 14.30 -9.03 39.62
C VAL A 92 14.78 -8.41 40.94
N ALA A 93 14.60 -7.10 41.12
CA ALA A 93 14.97 -6.42 42.36
C ALA A 93 14.03 -6.77 43.53
N ALA A 94 12.76 -7.06 43.26
CA ALA A 94 11.79 -7.53 44.24
C ALA A 94 12.11 -8.96 44.69
N ASP A 95 12.36 -9.89 43.76
CA ASP A 95 12.71 -11.29 44.08
C ASP A 95 13.98 -11.39 44.94
N ARG A 96 14.99 -10.55 44.69
CA ARG A 96 16.21 -10.52 45.50
C ARG A 96 16.00 -10.10 46.96
N ARG A 97 14.86 -9.49 47.30
CA ARG A 97 14.56 -9.05 48.66
C ARG A 97 13.83 -10.13 49.47
N ASP A 98 13.13 -11.06 48.82
CA ASP A 98 12.19 -11.96 49.50
C ASP A 98 12.67 -13.41 49.70
N ASP A 99 13.82 -13.85 49.17
CA ASP A 99 14.44 -15.18 49.42
C ASP A 99 13.48 -16.40 49.31
N ILE A 100 12.42 -16.30 48.49
CA ILE A 100 11.35 -17.30 48.39
C ILE A 100 11.14 -17.74 46.92
N ASN A 101 11.27 -19.06 46.70
CA ASN A 101 10.74 -19.91 45.62
C ASN A 101 11.40 -19.89 44.21
N HIS A 102 12.24 -20.89 43.95
CA HIS A 102 12.76 -21.25 42.61
C HIS A 102 11.70 -21.65 41.55
N LEU A 103 10.44 -21.89 41.93
CA LEU A 103 9.34 -22.12 40.97
C LEU A 103 8.78 -20.80 40.41
N ALA A 104 8.95 -19.68 41.12
CA ALA A 104 8.62 -18.33 40.63
C ALA A 104 9.61 -17.87 39.55
N ASP A 105 10.88 -18.30 39.65
CA ASP A 105 11.93 -18.02 38.65
C ASP A 105 11.52 -18.49 37.24
N ALA A 106 10.99 -19.72 37.10
CA ALA A 106 10.60 -20.27 35.80
C ALA A 106 9.41 -19.52 35.18
N ALA A 107 8.43 -19.12 35.99
CA ALA A 107 7.29 -18.31 35.56
C ALA A 107 7.73 -16.89 35.18
N GLY A 108 8.67 -16.29 35.92
CA GLY A 108 9.28 -14.99 35.62
C GLY A 108 10.04 -15.01 34.29
N PHE A 109 10.87 -16.04 34.05
CA PHE A 109 11.58 -16.22 32.77
C PHE A 109 10.62 -16.37 31.58
N LEU A 110 9.53 -17.14 31.74
CA LEU A 110 8.48 -17.27 30.71
C LEU A 110 7.80 -15.92 30.41
N LEU A 111 7.53 -15.13 31.44
CA LEU A 111 6.88 -13.83 31.33
C LEU A 111 7.80 -12.77 30.68
N ILE A 112 9.10 -12.80 30.99
CA ILE A 112 10.14 -12.01 30.31
C ILE A 112 10.19 -12.38 28.82
N GLY A 113 10.27 -13.68 28.52
CA GLY A 113 10.28 -14.18 27.14
C GLY A 113 9.04 -13.75 26.36
N TRP A 114 7.88 -13.74 27.02
CA TRP A 114 6.63 -13.28 26.45
C TRP A 114 6.64 -11.77 26.13
N PHE A 115 7.16 -10.93 27.03
CA PHE A 115 7.30 -9.49 26.75
C PHE A 115 8.24 -9.22 25.58
N VAL A 116 9.38 -9.90 25.53
CA VAL A 116 10.33 -9.79 24.41
C VAL A 116 9.65 -10.20 23.11
N ALA A 117 8.92 -11.32 23.10
CA ALA A 117 8.18 -11.79 21.93
C ALA A 117 7.13 -10.76 21.47
N VAL A 118 6.38 -10.17 22.39
CA VAL A 118 5.33 -9.18 22.06
C VAL A 118 5.92 -7.90 21.47
N VAL A 119 7.01 -7.37 22.04
CA VAL A 119 7.71 -6.20 21.51
C VAL A 119 8.31 -6.51 20.14
N ALA A 120 8.92 -7.68 19.98
CA ALA A 120 9.47 -8.13 18.70
C ALA A 120 8.40 -8.26 17.61
N ILE A 121 7.25 -8.87 17.92
CA ILE A 121 6.11 -8.99 17.00
C ILE A 121 5.58 -7.60 16.62
N GLY A 122 5.47 -6.68 17.59
CA GLY A 122 5.08 -5.29 17.32
C GLY A 122 6.03 -4.59 16.33
N GLY A 123 7.33 -4.75 16.54
CA GLY A 123 8.36 -4.25 15.63
C GLY A 123 8.29 -4.86 14.22
N VAL A 124 8.10 -6.19 14.12
CA VAL A 124 7.96 -6.90 12.84
C VAL A 124 6.71 -6.42 12.09
N VAL A 125 5.58 -6.26 12.78
CA VAL A 125 4.33 -5.74 12.17
C VAL A 125 4.52 -4.32 11.66
N ARG A 126 5.21 -3.46 12.41
CA ARG A 126 5.53 -2.10 11.97
C ARG A 126 6.41 -2.11 10.72
N ASN A 127 7.47 -2.91 10.72
CA ASN A 127 8.38 -3.03 9.57
C ASN A 127 7.65 -3.57 8.33
N ARG A 128 6.82 -4.59 8.51
CA ARG A 128 5.99 -5.15 7.43
C ARG A 128 5.03 -4.12 6.85
N ARG A 129 4.39 -3.30 7.70
CA ARG A 129 3.50 -2.21 7.24
C ARG A 129 4.25 -1.12 6.48
N ALA A 130 5.45 -0.75 6.93
CA ALA A 130 6.29 0.20 6.20
C ALA A 130 6.69 -0.34 4.83
N TYR A 131 7.16 -1.59 4.78
CA TYR A 131 7.52 -2.28 3.54
C TYR A 131 6.34 -2.37 2.56
N LEU A 132 5.14 -2.72 3.04
CA LEU A 132 3.95 -2.80 2.19
C LEU A 132 3.56 -1.44 1.61
N ARG A 133 3.67 -0.36 2.39
CA ARG A 133 3.40 1.00 1.89
C ARG A 133 4.38 1.40 0.80
N GLU A 134 5.67 1.14 1.00
CA GLU A 134 6.68 1.41 -0.04
C GLU A 134 6.43 0.57 -1.30
N ALA A 135 6.04 -0.71 -1.14
CA ALA A 135 5.72 -1.58 -2.25
C ALA A 135 4.48 -1.10 -3.03
N GLU A 136 3.42 -0.67 -2.32
CA GLU A 136 2.22 -0.08 -2.92
C GLU A 136 2.54 1.22 -3.66
N GLU A 137 3.40 2.08 -3.10
CA GLU A 137 3.80 3.33 -3.73
C GLU A 137 4.62 3.09 -5.00
N ARG A 138 5.58 2.13 -4.95
CA ARG A 138 6.33 1.70 -6.14
C ARG A 138 5.41 1.10 -7.21
N ALA A 139 4.42 0.30 -6.82
CA ALA A 139 3.44 -0.26 -7.75
C ALA A 139 2.61 0.84 -8.42
N ARG A 140 2.12 1.83 -7.66
CA ARG A 140 1.36 2.99 -8.19
C ARG A 140 2.21 3.83 -9.15
N VAL A 141 3.48 4.06 -8.83
CA VAL A 141 4.39 4.80 -9.72
C VAL A 141 4.63 4.02 -11.02
N ALA A 142 4.83 2.70 -10.93
CA ALA A 142 5.02 1.84 -12.09
C ALA A 142 3.77 1.78 -12.99
N GLU A 143 2.57 1.70 -12.39
CA GLU A 143 1.30 1.71 -13.12
C GLU A 143 1.11 3.02 -13.89
N ARG A 144 1.28 4.17 -13.22
CA ARG A 144 1.24 5.49 -13.88
C ARG A 144 2.29 5.61 -14.99
N GLY A 145 3.48 5.05 -14.78
CA GLY A 145 4.54 5.02 -15.79
C GLY A 145 4.12 4.25 -17.05
N ARG A 146 3.51 3.06 -16.88
CA ARG A 146 3.00 2.26 -18.01
C ARG A 146 1.89 2.96 -18.77
N GLU A 147 0.95 3.60 -18.09
CA GLU A 147 -0.12 4.37 -18.74
C GLU A 147 0.44 5.55 -19.55
N ALA A 148 1.39 6.29 -18.97
CA ALA A 148 2.06 7.39 -19.66
C ALA A 148 2.83 6.90 -20.89
N GLU A 149 3.55 5.78 -20.77
CA GLU A 149 4.27 5.18 -21.88
C GLU A 149 3.32 4.67 -22.98
N ALA A 150 2.22 4.01 -22.62
CA ALA A 150 1.21 3.56 -23.58
C ALA A 150 0.59 4.73 -24.34
N ARG A 151 0.22 5.82 -23.65
CA ARG A 151 -0.27 7.05 -24.30
C ARG A 151 0.77 7.66 -25.21
N ARG A 152 2.03 7.71 -24.78
CA ARG A 152 3.14 8.24 -25.59
C ARG A 152 3.33 7.41 -26.87
N ARG A 153 3.37 6.07 -26.75
CA ARG A 153 3.46 5.16 -27.90
C ARG A 153 2.29 5.34 -28.87
N ALA A 154 1.06 5.50 -28.36
CA ALA A 154 -0.11 5.77 -29.19
C ALA A 154 -0.01 7.12 -29.95
N ILE A 155 0.53 8.16 -29.31
CA ILE A 155 0.74 9.47 -29.97
C ILE A 155 1.85 9.37 -31.03
N GLU A 156 2.97 8.70 -30.72
CA GLU A 156 4.07 8.49 -31.65
C GLU A 156 3.59 7.71 -32.89
N GLU A 157 2.73 6.71 -32.69
CA GLU A 157 2.12 5.94 -33.76
C GLU A 157 1.19 6.80 -34.63
N ARG A 158 0.32 7.62 -34.02
CA ARG A 158 -0.55 8.55 -34.76
C ARG A 158 0.27 9.55 -35.60
N LEU A 159 1.39 10.04 -35.08
CA LEU A 159 2.30 10.92 -35.81
C LEU A 159 3.07 10.19 -36.93
N ARG A 160 3.35 8.89 -36.77
CA ARG A 160 3.93 8.06 -37.83
C ARG A 160 2.94 7.89 -38.97
N ILE A 161 1.71 7.47 -38.66
CA ILE A 161 0.62 7.30 -39.63
C ILE A 161 0.36 8.62 -40.37
N ALA A 162 0.30 9.74 -39.66
CA ALA A 162 0.08 11.06 -40.28
C ALA A 162 1.20 11.42 -41.28
N ARG A 163 2.46 11.10 -40.99
CA ARG A 163 3.59 11.35 -41.90
C ARG A 163 3.55 10.43 -43.12
N GLU A 164 3.30 9.14 -42.92
CA GLU A 164 3.19 8.17 -44.01
C GLU A 164 2.03 8.53 -44.96
N LEU A 165 0.89 8.96 -44.40
CA LEU A 165 -0.22 9.50 -45.19
C LEU A 165 0.17 10.79 -45.91
N HIS A 166 0.87 11.71 -45.25
CA HIS A 166 1.28 12.98 -45.86
C HIS A 166 2.26 12.77 -47.02
N ASP A 167 3.20 11.84 -46.90
CA ASP A 167 4.18 11.54 -47.95
C ASP A 167 3.49 10.94 -49.19
N VAL A 168 2.61 9.96 -48.99
CA VAL A 168 1.83 9.35 -50.10
C VAL A 168 0.90 10.37 -50.75
N LEU A 169 0.21 11.20 -49.95
CA LEU A 169 -0.66 12.26 -50.49
C LEU A 169 0.13 13.33 -51.23
N GLY A 170 1.25 13.79 -50.67
CA GLY A 170 2.12 14.79 -51.27
C GLY A 170 2.68 14.34 -52.61
N HIS A 171 3.10 13.07 -52.70
CA HIS A 171 3.56 12.49 -53.96
C HIS A 171 2.46 12.45 -55.02
N ASN A 172 1.26 11.93 -54.68
CA ASN A 172 0.14 11.83 -55.61
C ASN A 172 -0.36 13.21 -56.08
N ILE A 173 -0.47 14.18 -55.17
CA ILE A 173 -0.86 15.57 -55.52
C ILE A 173 0.17 16.19 -56.46
N SER A 174 1.46 15.97 -56.21
CA SER A 174 2.52 16.47 -57.09
C SER A 174 2.43 15.86 -58.49
N LEU A 175 2.18 14.54 -58.59
CA LEU A 175 2.03 13.84 -59.87
C LEU A 175 0.79 14.31 -60.65
N ILE A 176 -0.34 14.50 -59.97
CA ILE A 176 -1.57 15.06 -60.55
C ILE A 176 -1.30 16.48 -61.08
N ASN A 177 -0.59 17.32 -60.32
CA ASN A 177 -0.30 18.69 -60.73
C ASN A 177 0.59 18.74 -61.99
N VAL A 178 1.62 17.90 -62.07
CA VAL A 178 2.49 17.79 -63.24
C VAL A 178 1.71 17.32 -64.46
N GLN A 179 0.88 16.27 -64.33
CA GLN A 179 0.05 15.76 -65.43
C GLN A 179 -1.01 16.78 -65.86
N ALA A 180 -1.62 17.51 -64.93
CA ALA A 180 -2.61 18.54 -65.24
C ALA A 180 -1.98 19.69 -66.03
N THR A 181 -0.78 20.11 -65.64
CA THR A 181 -0.01 21.14 -66.35
C THR A 181 0.36 20.70 -67.77
N ALA A 182 0.75 19.42 -67.95
CA ALA A 182 1.04 18.85 -69.26
C ALA A 182 -0.21 18.79 -70.15
N ALA A 183 -1.35 18.35 -69.61
CA ALA A 183 -2.62 18.32 -70.33
C ALA A 183 -3.05 19.72 -70.81
N LEU A 184 -2.94 20.73 -69.94
CA LEU A 184 -3.26 22.12 -70.27
C LEU A 184 -2.37 22.68 -71.40
N HIS A 185 -1.10 22.31 -71.46
CA HIS A 185 -0.20 22.70 -72.55
C HIS A 185 -0.49 21.96 -73.87
N GLY A 186 -0.89 20.69 -73.80
CA GLY A 186 -1.15 19.83 -74.97
C GLY A 186 -2.50 20.05 -75.64
N LEU A 187 -3.48 20.62 -74.93
CA LEU A 187 -4.91 20.68 -75.30
C LEU A 187 -5.25 21.15 -76.73
N ARG A 188 -4.42 22.01 -77.34
CA ARG A 188 -4.61 22.49 -78.73
C ARG A 188 -3.63 21.90 -79.75
N ARG A 189 -2.47 21.44 -79.30
CA ARG A 189 -1.36 20.99 -80.16
C ARG A 189 -1.31 19.48 -80.29
N GLU A 190 -1.59 18.76 -79.21
CA GLU A 190 -1.47 17.31 -79.08
C GLU A 190 -2.65 16.79 -78.22
N PRO A 191 -3.88 16.80 -78.75
CA PRO A 191 -5.08 16.48 -77.99
C PRO A 191 -5.08 15.05 -77.44
N GLU A 192 -4.52 14.08 -78.18
CA GLU A 192 -4.39 12.70 -77.71
C GLU A 192 -3.53 12.60 -76.44
N ARG A 193 -2.37 13.29 -76.39
CA ARG A 193 -1.55 13.34 -75.16
C ARG A 193 -2.23 14.04 -73.99
N ALA A 194 -3.06 15.04 -74.27
CA ALA A 194 -3.84 15.71 -73.23
C ALA A 194 -4.94 14.79 -72.66
N GLU A 195 -5.56 13.96 -73.51
CA GLU A 195 -6.54 12.94 -73.10
C GLU A 195 -5.89 11.83 -72.27
N ASP A 196 -4.70 11.36 -72.66
CA ASP A 196 -3.92 10.38 -71.89
C ASP A 196 -3.56 10.93 -70.49
N ALA A 197 -3.10 12.18 -70.40
CA ALA A 197 -2.75 12.82 -69.14
C ALA A 197 -3.97 13.01 -68.22
N LEU A 198 -5.13 13.41 -68.76
CA LEU A 198 -6.38 13.50 -67.99
C LEU A 198 -6.88 12.13 -67.52
N THR A 199 -6.70 11.09 -68.34
CA THR A 199 -7.03 9.70 -67.97
C THR A 199 -6.14 9.21 -66.84
N ALA A 200 -4.84 9.52 -66.88
CA ALA A 200 -3.90 9.19 -65.82
C ALA A 200 -4.25 9.90 -64.49
N ILE A 201 -4.61 11.19 -64.53
CA ILE A 201 -5.10 11.93 -63.35
C ILE A 201 -6.35 11.28 -62.77
N LYS A 202 -7.32 10.93 -63.62
CA LYS A 202 -8.57 10.28 -63.20
C LYS A 202 -8.27 8.96 -62.49
N GLN A 203 -7.36 8.15 -63.04
CA GLN A 203 -6.98 6.88 -62.46
C GLN A 203 -6.25 7.04 -61.11
N ALA A 204 -5.21 7.88 -61.07
CA ALA A 204 -4.44 8.17 -59.85
C ALA A 204 -5.32 8.71 -58.71
N SER A 205 -6.26 9.61 -59.02
CA SER A 205 -7.23 10.13 -58.06
C SER A 205 -8.17 9.04 -57.54
N LYS A 206 -8.63 8.14 -58.42
CA LYS A 206 -9.52 7.03 -58.04
C LYS A 206 -8.83 6.01 -57.15
N ASP A 207 -7.56 5.73 -57.41
CA ASP A 207 -6.77 4.77 -56.63
C ASP A 207 -6.40 5.36 -55.26
N THR A 208 -5.98 6.62 -55.20
CA THR A 208 -5.70 7.33 -53.93
C THR A 208 -6.94 7.39 -53.03
N LEU A 209 -8.11 7.73 -53.57
CA LEU A 209 -9.36 7.76 -52.80
C LEU A 209 -9.78 6.37 -52.30
N ARG A 210 -9.46 5.31 -53.05
CA ARG A 210 -9.75 3.92 -52.63
C ARG A 210 -8.84 3.53 -51.47
N GLU A 211 -7.56 3.86 -51.55
CA GLU A 211 -6.57 3.57 -50.52
C GLU A 211 -6.86 4.34 -49.21
N MET A 212 -7.16 5.65 -49.29
CA MET A 212 -7.59 6.41 -48.11
C MET A 212 -8.84 5.84 -47.44
N ARG A 213 -9.84 5.40 -48.23
CA ARG A 213 -11.05 4.77 -47.68
C ARG A 213 -10.76 3.43 -47.02
N ALA A 214 -9.84 2.64 -47.59
CA ALA A 214 -9.41 1.38 -46.99
C ALA A 214 -8.71 1.62 -45.65
N THR A 215 -7.76 2.56 -45.59
CA THR A 215 -7.04 2.90 -44.35
C THR A 215 -7.97 3.48 -43.27
N LEU A 216 -8.87 4.39 -43.63
CA LEU A 216 -9.88 4.92 -42.70
C LEU A 216 -10.90 3.86 -42.24
N GLY A 217 -11.25 2.91 -43.12
CA GLY A 217 -12.11 1.78 -42.79
C GLY A 217 -11.51 0.89 -41.70
N ILE A 218 -10.20 0.62 -41.79
CA ILE A 218 -9.45 -0.15 -40.78
C ILE A 218 -9.40 0.59 -39.45
N LEU A 219 -9.11 1.90 -39.45
CA LEU A 219 -9.10 2.72 -38.23
C LEU A 219 -10.46 2.79 -37.51
N ARG A 220 -11.58 2.86 -38.26
CA ARG A 220 -12.92 2.91 -37.66
C ARG A 220 -13.35 1.60 -37.00
N GLN A 221 -12.96 0.45 -37.54
CA GLN A 221 -13.27 -0.85 -36.94
C GLN A 221 -12.49 -1.11 -35.64
N VAL A 222 -11.28 -0.55 -35.51
CA VAL A 222 -10.47 -0.68 -34.28
C VAL A 222 -11.04 0.15 -33.13
N ASP A 223 -11.58 1.34 -33.40
CA ASP A 223 -12.23 2.19 -32.39
C ASP A 223 -13.58 1.59 -31.90
N GLU A 224 -14.32 0.85 -32.73
CA GLU A 224 -15.55 0.14 -32.29
C GLU A 224 -15.28 -1.13 -31.47
N ALA A 225 -14.09 -1.72 -31.58
CA ALA A 225 -13.72 -2.97 -30.91
C ALA A 225 -13.02 -2.77 -29.55
N ALA A 226 -12.73 -1.54 -29.13
CA ALA A 226 -12.18 -1.25 -27.81
C ALA A 226 -13.32 -1.18 -26.77
N PRO A 227 -13.43 -2.15 -25.83
CA PRO A 227 -14.42 -2.07 -24.76
C PRO A 227 -14.06 -0.92 -23.81
N VAL A 228 -15.05 -0.05 -23.56
CA VAL A 228 -15.07 0.98 -22.51
C VAL A 228 -15.04 0.37 -21.11
#